data_AF-A0A7X2NYJ4-F1
#
_entry.id   AF-A0A7X2NYJ4-F1
#
_cell.length_a   1.000
_cell.length_b   1.000
_cell.length_c   1.000
_cell.angle_alpha   90.00
_cell.angle_beta   90.00
_cell.angle_gamma   90.00
#
_symmetry.space_group_name_H-M   'P 1'
#
loop_
_entity.id
_entity.type
_entity.pdbx_description
1 polymer ?
#
loop_
_entity_poly.entity_id
_entity_poly.type
_entity_poly.pdbx_seq_one_letter_code
_entity_poly.pdbx_strand_id
1 'polypeptide(L)' 'MSETPRSEESEQIEAAARVVLGLLRGLVEHPGSVEMKALPFLLLEAAEERHRQGDFGAERMLCDWADVLRDWED' A
#
# COMPACT_ATOMS: atom_id res chain seq x y z
N MET A 1 -3.44 -21.55 -18.91
CA MET A 1 -2.08 -21.03 -19.18
C MET A 1 -1.54 -20.64 -17.84
N SER A 2 -0.45 -21.26 -17.39
CA SER A 2 0.15 -20.93 -16.09
C SER A 2 0.84 -19.57 -16.24
N GLU A 3 0.34 -18.55 -15.56
CA GLU A 3 1.04 -17.27 -15.47
C GLU A 3 2.45 -17.51 -14.93
N THR A 4 3.44 -17.00 -15.65
CA THR A 4 4.84 -17.06 -15.22
C THR A 4 4.97 -16.30 -13.89
N PRO A 5 5.67 -16.84 -12.88
CA PRO A 5 5.77 -16.25 -11.52
C PRO A 5 6.19 -14.77 -11.47
N ARG A 6 6.93 -14.28 -12.48
CA ARG A 6 7.31 -12.86 -12.59
C ARG A 6 6.14 -11.93 -12.94
N SER A 7 5.08 -12.43 -13.58
CA SER A 7 3.88 -11.64 -13.93
C SER A 7 3.08 -11.36 -12.67
N GLU A 8 2.78 -12.40 -11.91
CA GLU A 8 2.03 -12.30 -10.65
C GLU A 8 2.75 -11.39 -9.65
N GLU A 9 4.06 -11.54 -9.47
CA GLU A 9 4.84 -10.62 -8.62
C GLU A 9 4.76 -9.16 -9.09
N SER A 10 4.84 -8.92 -10.40
CA SER A 10 4.74 -7.57 -10.96
C SER A 10 3.36 -6.96 -10.74
N GLU A 11 2.29 -7.76 -10.87
CA GLU A 11 0.91 -7.33 -10.63
C GLU A 11 0.69 -6.97 -9.16
N GLN A 12 1.24 -7.74 -8.23
CA GLN A 12 1.19 -7.45 -6.80
C GLN A 12 1.93 -6.16 -6.44
N ILE A 13 3.11 -5.93 -7.04
CA ILE A 13 3.86 -4.68 -6.87
C ILE A 13 3.05 -3.51 -7.43
N GLU A 14 2.47 -3.67 -8.62
CA GLU A 14 1.64 -2.63 -9.24
C GLU A 14 0.41 -2.30 -8.37
N ALA A 15 -0.26 -3.31 -7.81
CA ALA A 15 -1.39 -3.13 -6.94
C ALA A 15 -1.03 -2.32 -5.67
N ALA A 16 0.10 -2.64 -5.03
CA ALA A 16 0.58 -1.89 -3.87
C ALA A 16 1.02 -0.46 -4.24
N ALA A 17 1.74 -0.29 -5.35
CA ALA A 17 2.20 1.01 -5.81
C ALA A 17 1.04 1.95 -6.17
N ARG A 18 -0.04 1.43 -6.77
CA ARG A 18 -1.25 2.21 -7.08
C ARG A 18 -1.92 2.77 -5.82
N VAL A 19 -1.91 2.04 -4.70
CA VAL A 19 -2.42 2.54 -3.41
C VAL A 19 -1.60 3.75 -2.96
N VAL A 20 -0.27 3.63 -2.95
CA VAL A 20 0.64 4.71 -2.53
C VAL A 20 0.50 5.95 -3.42
N LEU A 21 0.43 5.76 -4.75
CA LEU A 21 0.21 6.86 -5.69
C LEU A 21 -1.14 7.54 -5.48
N GLY A 22 -2.19 6.77 -5.16
CA GLY A 22 -3.51 7.31 -4.82
C GLY A 22 -3.47 8.19 -3.56
N LEU A 23 -2.80 7.72 -2.51
CA LEU A 23 -2.59 8.49 -1.28
C LEU A 23 -1.80 9.77 -1.55
N LEU A 24 -0.67 9.68 -2.26
CA LEU A 24 0.15 10.84 -2.65
C LEU A 24 -0.66 11.88 -3.42
N ARG A 25 -1.46 11.43 -4.40
CA ARG A 25 -2.34 12.31 -5.16
C ARG A 25 -3.34 13.02 -4.25
N GLY A 26 -3.99 12.29 -3.34
CA GLY A 26 -4.96 12.85 -2.39
C GLY A 26 -4.33 13.91 -1.47
N LEU A 27 -3.11 13.66 -0.98
CA LEU A 27 -2.36 14.62 -0.15
C LEU A 27 -1.96 15.89 -0.91
N VAL A 28 -1.63 15.76 -2.20
CA VAL A 28 -1.29 16.91 -3.06
C VAL A 28 -2.52 17.72 -3.43
N GLU A 29 -3.63 17.06 -3.78
CA GLU A 29 -4.90 17.73 -4.11
C GLU A 29 -5.53 18.38 -2.87
N HIS A 30 -5.31 17.81 -1.68
CA HIS A 30 -5.85 18.28 -0.40
C HIS A 30 -4.79 18.33 0.70
N PRO A 31 -3.90 19.34 0.70
CA PRO A 31 -2.85 19.46 1.71
C PRO A 31 -3.42 19.54 3.13
N GLY A 32 -2.85 18.76 4.06
CA GLY A 32 -3.28 18.72 5.46
C GLY A 32 -4.54 17.90 5.74
N SER A 33 -5.08 17.20 4.74
CA SER A 33 -6.24 16.30 4.91
C SER A 33 -5.96 15.06 5.75
N VAL A 34 -4.69 14.67 5.90
CA VAL A 34 -4.25 13.51 6.65
C VAL A 34 -3.03 13.90 7.49
N GLU A 35 -3.05 13.54 8.77
CA GLU A 35 -1.90 13.70 9.67
C GLU A 35 -0.86 12.60 9.40
N MET A 36 0.44 12.89 9.56
CA MET A 36 1.51 11.93 9.30
C MET A 36 1.30 10.60 10.06
N LYS A 37 0.97 10.69 11.35
CA LYS A 37 0.66 9.54 12.23
C LYS A 37 -0.50 8.66 11.74
N ALA A 38 -1.35 9.18 10.84
CA ALA A 38 -2.48 8.44 10.28
C ALA A 38 -2.10 7.62 9.04
N LEU A 39 -0.99 7.94 8.36
CA LEU A 39 -0.58 7.24 7.13
C LEU A 39 -0.35 5.74 7.30
N PRO A 40 0.29 5.24 8.38
CA PRO A 40 0.43 3.79 8.58
C PRO A 40 -0.92 3.08 8.60
N PHE A 41 -1.93 3.68 9.24
CA PHE A 41 -3.27 3.08 9.35
C PHE A 41 -3.98 3.02 8.00
N LEU A 42 -3.83 4.04 7.15
CA LEU A 42 -4.38 4.02 5.79
C LEU A 42 -3.74 2.93 4.92
N LEU A 43 -2.44 2.67 5.09
CA LEU A 43 -1.78 1.54 4.42
C LEU A 43 -2.29 0.19 4.91
N LEU A 44 -2.56 0.06 6.22
CA LEU A 44 -3.13 -1.18 6.78
C LEU A 44 -4.57 -1.43 6.32
N GLU A 45 -5.41 -0.40 6.25
CA GLU A 45 -6.76 -0.52 5.68
C GLU A 45 -6.71 -0.98 4.21
N ALA A 46 -5.75 -0.45 3.44
CA ALA A 46 -5.54 -0.89 2.07
C ALA A 46 -4.99 -2.33 1.99
N ALA A 47 -4.13 -2.74 2.92
CA ALA A 47 -3.61 -4.10 3.01
C ALA A 47 -4.73 -5.10 3.29
N GLU A 48 -5.65 -4.81 4.21
CA GLU A 48 -6.82 -5.64 4.48
C GLU A 48 -7.71 -5.79 3.23
N GLU A 49 -7.88 -4.71 2.45
CA GLU A 49 -8.63 -4.78 1.21
C GLU A 49 -7.91 -5.63 0.14
N ARG A 50 -6.58 -5.56 0.04
CA ARG A 50 -5.79 -6.46 -0.83
C ARG A 50 -5.92 -7.92 -0.39
N HIS A 51 -5.86 -8.19 0.92
CA HIS A 51 -6.09 -9.52 1.47
C HIS A 51 -7.45 -10.09 1.05
N ARG A 52 -8.52 -9.28 1.15
CA ARG A 52 -9.88 -9.67 0.72
C ARG A 52 -9.97 -10.00 -0.78
N GLN A 53 -9.09 -9.41 -1.60
CA GLN A 53 -9.02 -9.64 -3.03
C GLN A 53 -8.10 -10.81 -3.41
N GLY A 54 -7.38 -11.40 -2.45
CA GLY A 54 -6.39 -12.46 -2.68
C GLY A 54 -5.00 -11.93 -3.05
N ASP A 55 -4.78 -10.62 -2.98
CA ASP A 55 -3.53 -9.95 -3.32
C ASP A 55 -2.55 -9.97 -2.13
N PHE A 56 -2.14 -11.17 -1.72
CA PHE A 56 -1.31 -11.37 -0.53
C PHE A 56 0.11 -10.77 -0.67
N GLY A 57 0.61 -10.64 -1.90
CA GLY A 57 1.89 -9.98 -2.16
C GLY A 57 1.79 -8.48 -1.88
N ALA A 58 0.73 -7.85 -2.38
CA ALA A 58 0.45 -6.43 -2.17
C ALA A 58 0.13 -6.14 -0.70
N GLU A 59 -0.66 -6.99 -0.05
CA GLU A 59 -0.92 -6.92 1.40
C GLU A 59 0.39 -6.86 2.19
N ARG A 60 1.29 -7.84 1.98
CA ARG A 60 2.58 -7.89 2.70
C ARG A 60 3.39 -6.61 2.48
N MET A 61 3.50 -6.14 1.24
CA MET A 61 4.23 -4.92 0.93
C MET A 61 3.63 -3.68 1.63
N LEU A 62 2.31 -3.56 1.67
CA LEU A 62 1.63 -2.45 2.34
C LEU A 62 1.82 -2.50 3.87
N CYS A 63 1.79 -3.69 4.47
CA CYS A 63 2.13 -3.88 5.89
C CYS A 63 3.58 -3.50 6.18
N ASP A 64 4.53 -3.98 5.37
CA ASP A 64 5.95 -3.66 5.52
C ASP A 64 6.19 -2.14 5.44
N TRP A 65 5.52 -1.45 4.50
CA TRP A 65 5.63 0.02 4.39
C TRP A 65 4.92 0.76 5.52
N ALA A 66 3.82 0.23 6.07
CA ALA A 66 3.19 0.79 7.25
C ALA A 66 4.13 0.74 8.46
N ASP A 67 4.87 -0.35 8.62
CA ASP A 67 5.88 -0.48 9.68
C ASP A 67 7.05 0.49 9.46
N VAL A 68 7.54 0.64 8.22
CA VAL A 68 8.54 1.69 7.91
C VAL A 68 8.04 3.09 8.27
N LEU A 69 6.78 3.42 8.00
CA LEU A 69 6.22 4.73 8.36
C LEU A 69 6.06 4.92 9.88
N ARG A 70 5.77 3.87 10.64
CA ARG A 70 5.71 3.92 12.10
C ARG A 70 7.08 4.20 12.70
N ASP A 71 8.10 3.53 12.16
CA ASP A 71 9.48 3.67 12.61
C ASP A 71 10.15 4.94 12.10
N TRP A 72 9.49 5.70 11.22
CA TRP A 72 10.01 6.95 10.66
C TRP A 72 9.94 8.12 11.66
N GLU A 73 9.13 8.03 12.72
CA GLU A 73 8.93 9.13 13.69
C GLU A 73 10.04 9.21 14.78
N ASP A 74 11.15 8.48 14.64
CA ASP A 74 12.36 8.57 15.49
C ASP A 74 13.49 9.47 14.92
#